data_AF-A0AAD4NAY4-F1
#
_entry.id   AF-A0AAD4NAY4-F1
#
_cell.length_a   1.000
_cell.length_b   1.000
_cell.length_c   1.000
_cell.angle_alpha   90.00
_cell.angle_beta   90.00
_cell.angle_gamma   90.00
#
_symmetry.space_group_name_H-M   'P 1'
#
loop_
_entity.id
_entity.type
_entity.pdbx_description
1 polymer ?
#
loop_
_entity_poly.entity_id
_entity_poly.type
_entity_poly.pdbx_seq_one_letter_code
_entity_poly.pdbx_strand_id
1 'polypeptide(L)'
;MFFVTTIRKTIIVASPFLLHLFMIVAVGAYTAAGAYIMQWLENQEIYRINAENGHMPRLRERRDFSSVILSGKELAAVAQSVHPCVREAMESLRNVTRCNAEELEKVSIAAIDDCYRNAKISVDNIVTPKDFIEIEQQDSESDQATLQNDWNLPNAIIFAFTVITTIGYGHIAPATTAGRVFCVVFGLIGIPLALLTIADIGMFLNRLAAQFF
;
A
#
# COMPACT_ATOMS: atom_id res chain seq x y z
N MET A 1 -51.61 2.87 33.32
CA MET A 1 -51.51 3.92 32.28
C MET A 1 -50.19 4.70 32.34
N PHE A 2 -49.70 5.11 33.52
CA PHE A 2 -48.45 5.86 33.71
C PHE A 2 -47.16 5.14 33.24
N PHE A 3 -47.07 3.82 33.43
CA PHE A 3 -45.86 3.04 33.08
C PHE A 3 -45.62 2.96 31.56
N VAL A 4 -46.68 2.81 30.78
CA VAL A 4 -46.64 2.78 29.30
C VAL A 4 -46.25 4.15 28.73
N THR A 5 -46.71 5.24 29.34
CA THR A 5 -46.35 6.60 28.93
C THR A 5 -44.91 6.97 29.28
N THR A 6 -44.37 6.47 30.39
CA THR A 6 -42.95 6.66 30.75
C THR A 6 -42.04 5.88 29.80
N ILE A 7 -42.35 4.62 29.52
CA ILE A 7 -41.60 3.80 28.55
C ILE A 7 -41.64 4.45 27.15
N ARG A 8 -42.81 4.92 26.71
CA ARG A 8 -42.95 5.59 25.41
C ARG A 8 -42.14 6.89 25.34
N LYS A 9 -42.10 7.69 26.41
CA LYS A 9 -41.25 8.90 26.47
C LYS A 9 -39.76 8.56 26.47
N THR A 10 -39.33 7.55 27.22
CA THR A 10 -37.93 7.09 27.22
C THR A 10 -37.51 6.52 25.85
N ILE A 11 -38.39 5.78 25.18
CA ILE A 11 -38.15 5.25 23.82
C ILE A 11 -38.07 6.39 22.79
N ILE A 12 -38.93 7.41 22.87
CA ILE A 12 -38.89 8.56 21.94
C ILE A 12 -37.65 9.43 22.17
N VAL A 13 -37.22 9.62 23.42
CA VAL A 13 -35.98 10.35 23.76
C VAL A 13 -34.72 9.56 23.43
N ALA A 14 -34.74 8.23 23.57
CA ALA A 14 -33.65 7.35 23.17
C ALA A 14 -33.63 7.05 21.66
N SER A 15 -34.74 7.26 20.94
CA SER A 15 -34.87 7.02 19.50
C SER A 15 -33.76 7.67 18.65
N PRO A 16 -33.39 8.96 18.82
CA PRO A 16 -32.31 9.55 18.04
C PRO A 16 -30.95 8.91 18.34
N PHE A 17 -30.63 8.64 19.60
CA PHE A 17 -29.37 7.98 20.00
C PHE A 17 -29.28 6.54 19.50
N LEU A 18 -30.38 5.79 19.58
CA LEU A 18 -30.46 4.42 19.09
C LEU A 18 -30.33 4.36 17.56
N LEU A 19 -30.88 5.33 16.83
CA LEU A 19 -30.71 5.41 15.38
C LEU A 19 -29.26 5.71 14.99
N HIS A 20 -28.59 6.64 15.68
CA HIS A 20 -27.18 6.92 15.44
C HIS A 20 -26.29 5.71 15.76
N LEU A 21 -26.52 5.06 16.91
CA LEU A 21 -25.80 3.84 17.30
C LEU A 21 -26.03 2.71 16.29
N PHE A 22 -27.28 2.52 15.85
CA PHE A 22 -27.64 1.52 14.85
C PHE A 22 -26.93 1.78 13.52
N MET A 23 -26.88 3.03 13.06
CA MET A 23 -26.21 3.40 11.82
C MET A 23 -24.68 3.16 11.91
N ILE A 24 -24.04 3.52 13.03
CA ILE A 24 -22.61 3.27 13.26
C ILE A 24 -22.31 1.76 13.25
N VAL A 25 -23.13 0.97 13.95
CA VAL A 25 -22.99 -0.49 13.99
C VAL A 25 -23.22 -1.09 12.60
N ALA A 26 -24.19 -0.58 11.83
CA ALA A 26 -24.47 -1.05 10.48
C ALA A 26 -23.29 -0.78 9.53
N VAL A 27 -22.69 0.42 9.57
CA VAL A 27 -21.51 0.74 8.76
C VAL A 27 -20.28 -0.06 9.21
N GLY A 28 -20.11 -0.26 10.52
CA GLY A 28 -19.06 -1.15 11.05
C GLY A 28 -19.21 -2.59 10.56
N ALA A 29 -20.42 -3.15 10.64
CA ALA A 29 -20.73 -4.49 10.15
C ALA A 29 -20.55 -4.61 8.62
N TYR A 30 -20.96 -3.59 7.86
CA TYR A 30 -20.72 -3.51 6.42
C TYR A 30 -19.23 -3.57 6.08
N THR A 31 -18.42 -2.79 6.81
CA THR A 31 -16.96 -2.74 6.61
C THR A 31 -16.30 -4.08 6.94
N ALA A 32 -16.69 -4.70 8.06
CA ALA A 32 -16.17 -6.00 8.48
C ALA A 32 -16.56 -7.12 7.49
N ALA A 33 -17.81 -7.12 7.01
CA ALA A 33 -18.26 -8.06 5.99
C ALA A 33 -17.50 -7.87 4.66
N GLY A 34 -17.30 -6.61 4.23
CA GLY A 34 -16.50 -6.29 3.06
C GLY A 34 -15.06 -6.76 3.18
N ALA A 35 -14.43 -6.54 4.35
CA ALA A 35 -13.08 -7.01 4.64
C ALA A 35 -12.98 -8.55 4.60
N TYR A 36 -13.95 -9.26 5.17
CA TYR A 36 -13.98 -10.73 5.15
C TYR A 36 -14.10 -11.29 3.72
N ILE A 37 -14.97 -10.68 2.89
CA ILE A 37 -15.13 -11.07 1.49
C ILE A 37 -13.84 -10.78 0.70
N MET A 38 -13.24 -9.61 0.92
CA MET A 38 -12.01 -9.21 0.24
C MET A 38 -10.85 -10.15 0.60
N GLN A 39 -10.72 -10.48 1.88
CA GLN A 39 -9.76 -11.45 2.36
C GLN A 39 -10.00 -12.80 1.69
N TRP A 40 -11.24 -13.28 1.59
CA TRP A 40 -11.55 -14.56 0.98
C TRP A 40 -11.19 -14.60 -0.52
N LEU A 41 -11.55 -13.56 -1.28
CA LEU A 41 -11.28 -13.45 -2.72
C LEU A 41 -9.78 -13.44 -3.03
N GLU A 42 -9.01 -12.65 -2.28
CA GLU A 42 -7.57 -12.49 -2.54
C GLU A 42 -6.76 -13.65 -1.98
N ASN A 43 -7.17 -14.20 -0.82
CA ASN A 43 -6.50 -15.35 -0.22
C ASN A 43 -6.54 -16.57 -1.14
N GLN A 44 -7.70 -16.91 -1.73
CA GLN A 44 -7.79 -18.09 -2.60
C GLN A 44 -6.99 -17.96 -3.90
N GLU A 45 -7.01 -16.78 -4.51
CA GLU A 45 -6.48 -16.61 -5.86
C GLU A 45 -4.98 -16.29 -5.87
N ILE A 46 -4.43 -15.62 -4.85
CA ILE A 46 -2.96 -15.49 -4.71
C ILE A 46 -2.34 -16.88 -4.52
N TYR A 47 -2.96 -17.78 -3.76
CA TYR A 47 -2.52 -19.17 -3.71
C TYR A 47 -2.56 -19.85 -5.08
N ARG A 48 -3.57 -19.58 -5.92
CA ARG A 48 -3.67 -20.15 -7.27
C ARG A 48 -2.66 -19.57 -8.24
N ILE A 49 -2.49 -18.26 -8.27
CA ILE A 49 -1.46 -17.58 -9.08
C ILE A 49 -0.07 -18.08 -8.66
N ASN A 50 0.19 -18.20 -7.36
CA ASN A 50 1.44 -18.75 -6.86
C ASN A 50 1.58 -20.26 -7.11
N ALA A 51 0.49 -21.02 -7.20
CA ALA A 51 0.52 -22.45 -7.53
C ALA A 51 0.69 -22.71 -9.04
N GLU A 52 0.09 -21.87 -9.89
CA GLU A 52 0.20 -21.94 -11.35
C GLU A 52 1.55 -21.41 -11.84
N ASN A 53 2.03 -20.30 -11.25
CA ASN A 53 3.39 -19.79 -11.45
C ASN A 53 4.43 -20.61 -10.65
N GLY A 54 3.97 -21.49 -9.76
CA GLY A 54 4.76 -22.32 -8.87
C GLY A 54 5.29 -23.59 -9.54
N HIS A 55 6.05 -23.45 -10.63
CA HIS A 55 7.04 -24.47 -10.96
C HIS A 55 8.17 -24.37 -9.93
N MET A 56 8.04 -25.08 -8.81
CA MET A 56 9.12 -25.28 -7.85
C MET A 56 10.29 -25.97 -8.59
N PRO A 57 11.44 -25.33 -8.84
CA PRO A 57 12.59 -26.06 -9.33
C PRO A 57 13.16 -26.83 -8.14
N ARG A 58 13.10 -28.15 -8.22
CA ARG A 58 13.97 -29.00 -7.39
C ARG A 58 15.42 -28.61 -7.71
N LEU A 59 16.08 -28.07 -6.69
CA LEU A 59 17.52 -27.96 -6.46
C LEU A 59 18.47 -28.15 -7.66
N ARG A 60 19.33 -27.13 -7.83
CA ARG A 60 20.59 -27.07 -8.60
C ARG A 60 20.45 -26.48 -10.01
N GLU A 61 20.82 -25.20 -10.13
CA GLU A 61 21.91 -24.70 -11.00
C GLU A 61 21.69 -23.24 -11.44
N ARG A 62 22.71 -22.41 -11.16
CA ARG A 62 23.02 -21.07 -11.69
C ARG A 62 22.09 -19.90 -11.32
N ARG A 63 22.51 -19.15 -10.30
CA ARG A 63 22.09 -17.76 -10.06
C ARG A 63 22.48 -16.92 -11.29
N ASP A 64 21.54 -16.70 -12.20
CA ASP A 64 21.57 -15.51 -13.05
C ASP A 64 20.97 -14.37 -12.22
N PHE A 65 21.87 -13.48 -11.87
CA PHE A 65 21.71 -12.35 -10.99
C PHE A 65 20.81 -11.30 -11.67
N SER A 66 19.61 -11.03 -11.15
CA SER A 66 18.81 -9.92 -11.70
C SER A 66 18.09 -9.02 -10.69
N SER A 67 18.31 -9.16 -9.39
CA SER A 67 18.01 -8.07 -8.44
C SER A 67 18.76 -8.27 -7.13
N VAL A 68 19.92 -7.62 -7.01
CA VAL A 68 20.53 -7.41 -5.69
C VAL A 68 20.09 -6.06 -5.18
N ILE A 69 19.50 -6.07 -4.00
CA ILE A 69 19.12 -4.87 -3.27
C ILE A 69 20.41 -4.33 -2.63
N LEU A 70 21.02 -3.33 -3.27
CA LEU A 70 22.21 -2.67 -2.74
C LEU A 70 21.80 -1.65 -1.68
N SER A 71 22.41 -1.72 -0.49
CA SER A 71 22.28 -0.66 0.52
C SER A 71 22.84 0.67 -0.03
N GLY A 72 22.40 1.82 0.48
CA GLY A 72 22.77 3.14 -0.05
C GLY A 72 24.29 3.38 -0.13
N LYS A 73 25.06 2.80 0.79
CA LYS A 73 26.54 2.83 0.79
C LYS A 73 27.16 2.01 -0.35
N GLU A 74 26.54 0.88 -0.70
CA GLU A 74 26.98 -0.02 -1.76
C GLU A 74 26.65 0.60 -3.13
N LEU A 75 25.48 1.25 -3.23
CA LEU A 75 25.09 2.03 -4.40
C LEU A 75 26.03 3.23 -4.62
N ALA A 76 26.48 3.89 -3.54
CA ALA A 76 27.44 5.00 -3.61
C ALA A 76 28.83 4.55 -4.10
N ALA A 77 29.30 3.35 -3.71
CA ALA A 77 30.54 2.77 -4.22
C ALA A 77 30.44 2.42 -5.72
N VAL A 78 29.29 1.92 -6.18
CA VAL A 78 29.00 1.67 -7.60
C VAL A 78 28.95 2.97 -8.40
N ALA A 79 28.34 4.03 -7.84
CA ALA A 79 28.24 5.34 -8.47
C ALA A 79 29.61 5.96 -8.80
N GLN A 80 30.67 5.62 -8.07
CA GLN A 80 32.03 6.11 -8.32
C GLN A 80 32.60 5.65 -9.68
N SER A 81 32.18 4.47 -10.16
CA SER A 81 32.60 3.94 -11.47
C SER A 81 31.90 4.62 -12.65
N VAL A 82 30.67 5.09 -12.45
CA VAL A 82 29.81 5.71 -13.48
C VAL A 82 29.99 7.24 -13.50
N HIS A 83 30.53 7.81 -12.42
CA HIS A 83 30.80 9.23 -12.26
C HIS A 83 31.55 9.92 -13.42
N PRO A 84 32.63 9.35 -14.03
CA PRO A 84 33.31 10.03 -15.13
C PRO A 84 32.41 10.19 -16.37
N CYS A 85 31.63 9.15 -16.72
CA CYS A 85 30.70 9.20 -17.85
C CYS A 85 29.56 10.20 -17.61
N VAL A 86 28.96 10.16 -16.42
CA VAL A 86 27.86 11.07 -16.06
C VAL A 86 28.32 12.53 -16.03
N ARG A 87 29.56 12.78 -15.59
CA ARG A 87 30.14 14.12 -15.66
C ARG A 87 30.22 14.61 -17.10
N GLU A 88 30.74 13.80 -18.02
CA GLU A 88 30.85 14.16 -19.43
C GLU A 88 29.47 14.39 -20.09
N ALA A 89 28.50 13.53 -19.78
CA ALA A 89 27.12 13.70 -20.23
C ALA A 89 26.49 15.00 -19.70
N MET A 90 26.71 15.34 -18.43
CA MET A 90 26.27 16.61 -17.83
C MET A 90 26.93 17.82 -18.49
N GLU A 91 28.20 17.74 -18.86
CA GLU A 91 28.89 18.83 -19.55
C GLU A 91 28.35 19.04 -20.97
N SER A 92 28.02 17.95 -21.66
CA SER A 92 27.33 17.98 -22.96
C SER A 92 25.95 18.62 -22.85
N LEU A 93 25.15 18.20 -21.87
CA LEU A 93 23.83 18.81 -21.59
C LEU A 93 23.93 20.29 -21.25
N ARG A 94 24.91 20.69 -20.43
CA ARG A 94 25.17 22.09 -20.09
C ARG A 94 25.56 22.92 -21.32
N ASN A 95 26.38 22.38 -22.21
CA ASN A 95 26.82 23.08 -23.42
C ASN A 95 25.66 23.29 -24.41
N VAL A 96 24.76 22.32 -24.52
CA VAL A 96 23.58 22.37 -25.40
C VAL A 96 22.50 23.29 -24.82
N THR A 97 22.15 23.10 -23.56
CA THR A 97 21.00 23.81 -22.93
C THR A 97 21.37 25.18 -22.37
N ARG A 98 22.67 25.47 -22.19
CA ARG A 98 23.18 26.66 -21.48
C ARG A 98 22.49 26.88 -20.12
N CYS A 99 22.07 25.79 -19.47
CA CYS A 99 21.29 25.80 -18.23
C CYS A 99 19.94 26.53 -18.32
N ASN A 100 19.35 26.65 -19.51
CA ASN A 100 17.99 27.14 -19.67
C ASN A 100 16.97 26.02 -19.41
N ALA A 101 16.02 26.25 -18.52
CA ALA A 101 15.02 25.27 -18.11
C ALA A 101 14.12 24.81 -19.28
N GLU A 102 13.76 25.74 -20.18
CA GLU A 102 12.86 25.45 -21.31
C GLU A 102 13.52 24.57 -22.40
N GLU A 103 14.84 24.70 -22.58
CA GLU A 103 15.61 23.89 -23.52
C GLU A 103 16.00 22.54 -22.91
N LEU A 104 16.16 22.47 -21.59
CA LEU A 104 16.45 21.22 -20.88
C LEU A 104 15.27 20.24 -20.93
N GLU A 105 14.03 20.74 -20.88
CA GLU A 105 12.81 19.92 -20.99
C GLU A 105 12.68 19.27 -22.39
N LYS A 106 13.21 19.92 -23.43
CA LYS A 106 13.22 19.41 -24.81
C LYS A 106 14.34 18.40 -25.07
N VAL A 107 15.33 18.29 -24.17
CA VAL A 107 16.47 17.40 -24.32
C VAL A 107 16.26 16.11 -23.52
N SER A 108 16.32 14.98 -24.23
CA SER A 108 16.27 13.65 -23.63
C SER A 108 17.54 13.36 -22.82
N ILE A 109 17.38 12.84 -21.60
CA ILE A 109 18.46 12.45 -20.68
C ILE A 109 19.17 11.14 -21.14
N ALA A 110 18.99 10.74 -22.40
CA ALA A 110 19.56 9.52 -22.99
C ALA A 110 21.08 9.38 -22.81
N ALA A 111 21.83 10.50 -22.81
CA ALA A 111 23.26 10.48 -22.58
C ALA A 111 23.65 10.01 -21.17
N ILE A 112 22.83 10.33 -20.16
CA ILE A 112 23.05 9.85 -18.79
C ILE A 112 22.56 8.40 -18.68
N ASP A 113 21.43 8.05 -19.32
CA ASP A 113 20.91 6.68 -19.33
C ASP A 113 21.92 5.69 -19.94
N ASP A 114 22.59 6.07 -21.02
CA ASP A 114 23.61 5.24 -21.66
C ASP A 114 24.83 4.99 -20.75
N CYS A 115 25.20 5.97 -19.92
CA CYS A 115 26.24 5.79 -18.90
C CYS A 115 25.86 4.73 -17.86
N TYR A 116 24.61 4.69 -17.42
CA TYR A 116 24.14 3.66 -16.48
C TYR A 116 23.93 2.30 -17.15
N ARG A 117 23.47 2.29 -18.40
CA ARG A 117 23.23 1.07 -19.20
C ARG A 117 24.50 0.34 -19.58
N ASN A 118 25.56 1.07 -19.90
CA ASN A 118 26.84 0.52 -20.36
C ASN A 118 27.87 0.34 -19.24
N ALA A 119 27.50 0.67 -17.99
CA ALA A 119 28.34 0.45 -16.82
C ALA A 119 28.50 -1.06 -16.58
N LYS A 120 29.74 -1.57 -16.71
CA LYS A 120 30.08 -2.93 -16.27
C LYS A 120 30.19 -2.95 -14.75
N ILE A 121 29.05 -3.14 -14.08
CA ILE A 121 28.99 -3.24 -12.62
C ILE A 121 29.31 -4.69 -12.24
N SER A 122 30.54 -4.94 -11.77
CA SER A 122 30.92 -6.24 -11.21
C SER A 122 30.53 -6.29 -9.74
N VAL A 123 29.48 -7.06 -9.41
CA VAL A 123 28.94 -7.20 -8.05
C VAL A 123 29.79 -8.17 -7.20
N ASP A 124 30.66 -8.94 -7.83
CA ASP A 124 31.51 -9.95 -7.19
C ASP A 124 32.52 -9.36 -6.18
N ASN A 125 32.84 -8.07 -6.30
CA ASN A 125 33.74 -7.36 -5.38
C ASN A 125 33.00 -6.65 -4.23
N ILE A 126 31.67 -6.66 -4.25
CA ILE A 126 30.80 -5.91 -3.33
C ILE A 126 30.20 -6.87 -2.31
N VAL A 127 29.85 -8.09 -2.73
CA VAL A 127 29.28 -9.11 -1.86
C VAL A 127 30.25 -10.27 -1.74
N THR A 128 30.97 -10.36 -0.62
CA THR A 128 31.80 -11.54 -0.36
C THR A 128 30.91 -12.68 0.16
N PRO A 129 31.22 -13.96 -0.14
CA PRO A 129 30.47 -15.09 0.40
C PRO A 129 30.39 -15.13 1.93
N LYS A 130 31.29 -14.41 2.63
CA LYS A 130 31.28 -14.27 4.09
C LYS A 130 30.15 -13.39 4.61
N ASP A 131 29.71 -12.40 3.84
CA ASP A 131 28.65 -11.47 4.26
C ASP A 131 27.28 -12.17 4.30
N PHE A 132 27.11 -13.28 3.56
CA PHE A 132 25.90 -14.11 3.62
C PHE A 132 25.69 -14.82 4.96
N ILE A 133 26.76 -15.13 5.72
CA ILE A 133 26.64 -15.85 7.00
C ILE A 133 26.24 -14.90 8.14
N GLU A 134 26.58 -13.61 8.04
CA GLU A 134 26.24 -12.60 9.05
C GLU A 134 24.83 -12.02 8.86
N ILE A 135 24.28 -12.09 7.64
CA ILE A 135 22.90 -11.68 7.34
C ILE A 135 21.86 -12.63 7.96
N GLU A 136 22.21 -13.89 8.27
CA GLU A 136 21.24 -14.85 8.84
C GLU A 136 20.86 -14.60 10.30
N GLN A 137 21.63 -13.80 11.07
CA GLN A 137 21.37 -13.64 12.52
C GLN A 137 20.80 -12.27 12.93
N GLN A 138 20.72 -11.30 12.03
CA GLN A 138 20.25 -9.95 12.35
C GLN A 138 18.98 -9.54 11.60
N ASP A 139 18.15 -10.51 11.19
CA ASP A 139 16.83 -10.27 10.58
C ASP A 139 15.69 -10.94 11.37
N SER A 140 15.81 -10.94 12.70
CA SER A 140 14.68 -11.25 13.58
C SER A 140 13.77 -10.02 13.79
N GLU A 141 13.37 -9.31 12.71
CA GLU A 141 12.12 -8.51 12.73
C GLU A 141 11.59 -8.02 11.35
N SER A 142 12.18 -8.36 10.21
CA SER A 142 11.57 -8.04 8.90
C SER A 142 12.24 -8.76 7.73
N ASP A 143 11.97 -10.05 7.54
CA ASP A 143 11.82 -10.67 6.21
C ASP A 143 11.75 -12.20 6.35
N GLN A 144 10.58 -12.67 6.77
CA GLN A 144 10.12 -13.97 6.28
C GLN A 144 9.59 -13.75 4.86
N ALA A 145 10.46 -13.89 3.86
CA ALA A 145 10.06 -14.21 2.48
C ALA A 145 9.48 -15.64 2.39
N THR A 146 8.59 -16.00 3.32
CA THR A 146 7.64 -17.10 3.19
C THR A 146 6.37 -16.50 2.64
N LEU A 147 6.13 -16.54 1.32
CA LEU A 147 4.80 -16.32 0.69
C LEU A 147 3.88 -15.44 1.57
N GLN A 148 4.31 -14.20 1.86
CA GLN A 148 3.73 -13.47 2.98
C GLN A 148 2.36 -12.99 2.51
N ASN A 149 1.32 -13.61 3.05
CA ASN A 149 -0.04 -13.34 2.63
C ASN A 149 -0.45 -12.00 3.24
N ASP A 150 -0.21 -10.91 2.51
CA ASP A 150 -0.48 -9.54 2.98
C ASP A 150 -1.97 -9.33 3.36
N TRP A 151 -2.84 -10.19 2.85
CA TRP A 151 -4.27 -10.27 3.12
C TRP A 151 -4.61 -10.99 4.44
N ASN A 152 -4.09 -10.48 5.55
CA ASN A 152 -4.54 -10.85 6.89
C ASN A 152 -5.83 -10.10 7.27
N LEU A 153 -6.65 -10.67 8.16
CA LEU A 153 -7.90 -10.03 8.63
C LEU A 153 -7.73 -8.56 9.10
N PRO A 154 -6.73 -8.20 9.95
CA PRO A 154 -6.53 -6.80 10.34
C PRO A 154 -6.19 -5.89 9.15
N ASN A 155 -5.34 -6.36 8.24
CA ASN A 155 -4.96 -5.64 7.04
C ASN A 155 -6.16 -5.45 6.10
N ALA A 156 -7.01 -6.46 5.96
CA ALA A 156 -8.24 -6.40 5.17
C ALA A 156 -9.26 -5.41 5.74
N ILE A 157 -9.38 -5.34 7.08
CA ILE A 157 -10.25 -4.36 7.75
C ILE A 157 -9.75 -2.94 7.52
N ILE A 158 -8.44 -2.70 7.68
CA ILE A 158 -7.83 -1.39 7.42
C ILE A 158 -8.02 -1.01 5.95
N PHE A 159 -7.78 -1.94 5.02
CA PHE A 159 -8.03 -1.73 3.60
C PHE A 159 -9.49 -1.32 3.35
N ALA A 160 -10.46 -2.11 3.81
CA ALA A 160 -11.89 -1.83 3.63
C ALA A 160 -12.28 -0.45 4.22
N PHE A 161 -11.77 -0.12 5.40
CA PHE A 161 -11.95 1.19 6.02
C PHE A 161 -11.39 2.33 5.15
N THR A 162 -10.17 2.17 4.64
CA THR A 162 -9.52 3.19 3.80
C THR A 162 -10.21 3.39 2.45
N VAL A 163 -10.88 2.35 1.93
CA VAL A 163 -11.68 2.44 0.71
C VAL A 163 -12.95 3.26 0.94
N ILE A 164 -13.72 2.96 1.98
CA ILE A 164 -14.98 3.69 2.26
C ILE A 164 -14.73 5.14 2.71
N THR A 165 -13.62 5.40 3.38
CA THR A 165 -13.20 6.75 3.80
C THR A 165 -12.47 7.51 2.71
N THR A 166 -12.20 6.87 1.56
CA THR A 166 -11.44 7.44 0.43
C THR A 166 -10.02 7.90 0.79
N ILE A 167 -9.42 7.39 1.88
CA ILE A 167 -8.03 7.67 2.27
C ILE A 167 -7.05 7.00 1.30
N GLY A 168 -7.26 5.70 1.04
CA GLY A 168 -6.49 4.92 0.07
C GLY A 168 -4.95 4.93 0.25
N TYR A 169 -4.42 4.28 1.30
CA TYR A 169 -2.96 4.23 1.53
C TYR A 169 -2.16 3.56 0.41
N GLY A 170 -2.77 2.65 -0.36
CA GLY A 170 -2.12 2.00 -1.51
C GLY A 170 -1.04 0.96 -1.16
N HIS A 171 -0.77 0.70 0.13
CA HIS A 171 0.18 -0.33 0.56
C HIS A 171 -0.26 -1.76 0.18
N ILE A 172 -1.57 -2.02 0.17
CA ILE A 172 -2.17 -3.32 -0.18
C ILE A 172 -3.27 -3.05 -1.22
N ALA A 173 -3.28 -3.83 -2.30
CA ALA A 173 -4.23 -3.67 -3.39
C ALA A 173 -4.67 -5.03 -3.96
N PRO A 174 -5.93 -5.17 -4.42
CA PRO A 174 -6.40 -6.42 -5.02
C PRO A 174 -5.62 -6.78 -6.28
N ALA A 175 -4.99 -7.95 -6.24
CA ALA A 175 -4.32 -8.52 -7.39
C ALA A 175 -5.35 -9.11 -8.36
N THR A 176 -6.43 -9.67 -7.82
CA THR A 176 -7.41 -10.45 -8.58
C THR A 176 -8.39 -9.58 -9.34
N THR A 177 -8.85 -10.02 -10.51
CA THR A 177 -9.90 -9.33 -11.26
C THR A 177 -11.20 -9.27 -10.47
N ALA A 178 -11.56 -10.34 -9.76
CA ALA A 178 -12.76 -10.40 -8.93
C ALA A 178 -12.69 -9.42 -7.75
N GLY A 179 -11.56 -9.35 -7.03
CA GLY A 179 -11.32 -8.42 -5.94
C GLY A 179 -11.34 -6.96 -6.40
N ARG A 180 -10.79 -6.65 -7.58
CA ARG A 180 -10.87 -5.30 -8.17
C ARG A 180 -12.31 -4.88 -8.47
N VAL A 181 -13.10 -5.74 -9.12
CA VAL A 181 -14.52 -5.45 -9.41
C VAL A 181 -15.32 -5.30 -8.13
N PHE A 182 -15.11 -6.19 -7.16
CA PHE A 182 -15.74 -6.09 -5.84
C PHE A 182 -15.37 -4.77 -5.15
N CYS A 183 -14.10 -4.38 -5.14
CA CYS A 183 -13.63 -3.14 -4.53
C CYS A 183 -14.34 -1.90 -5.10
N VAL A 184 -14.58 -1.85 -6.41
CA VAL A 184 -15.31 -0.76 -7.06
C VAL A 184 -16.77 -0.72 -6.57
N VAL A 185 -17.47 -1.85 -6.62
CA VAL A 185 -18.88 -1.93 -6.19
C VAL A 185 -19.01 -1.63 -4.69
N PHE A 186 -18.11 -2.17 -3.88
CA PHE A 186 -18.03 -1.94 -2.44
C PHE A 186 -17.81 -0.45 -2.12
N GLY A 187 -16.93 0.22 -2.86
CA GLY A 187 -16.70 1.66 -2.73
C GLY A 187 -17.92 2.49 -3.12
N LEU A 188 -18.60 2.18 -4.23
CA LEU A 188 -19.78 2.92 -4.69
C LEU A 188 -20.92 2.97 -3.67
N ILE A 189 -21.10 1.89 -2.89
CA ILE A 189 -22.10 1.82 -1.83
C ILE A 189 -21.54 2.32 -0.50
N GLY A 190 -20.28 2.01 -0.20
CA GLY A 190 -19.64 2.34 1.07
C GLY A 190 -19.34 3.82 1.27
N ILE A 191 -18.93 4.54 0.22
CA ILE A 191 -18.62 5.97 0.28
C ILE A 191 -19.84 6.82 0.69
N PRO A 192 -21.01 6.74 0.02
CA PRO A 192 -22.18 7.53 0.41
C PRO A 192 -22.68 7.15 1.81
N LEU A 193 -22.61 5.87 2.20
CA LEU A 193 -22.93 5.43 3.55
C LEU A 193 -21.98 6.06 4.57
N ALA A 194 -20.66 6.02 4.32
CA ALA A 194 -19.65 6.61 5.18
C ALA A 194 -19.87 8.12 5.37
N LEU A 195 -20.10 8.86 4.28
CA LEU A 195 -20.38 10.29 4.32
C LEU A 195 -21.64 10.63 5.14
N LEU A 196 -22.71 9.84 5.00
CA LEU A 196 -23.92 9.99 5.81
C LEU A 196 -23.62 9.78 7.30
N THR A 197 -22.87 8.72 7.64
CA THR A 197 -22.43 8.49 9.03
C THR A 197 -21.62 9.65 9.60
N ILE A 198 -20.69 10.20 8.82
CA ILE A 198 -19.82 11.30 9.27
C ILE A 198 -20.65 12.57 9.51
N ALA A 199 -21.60 12.89 8.64
CA ALA A 199 -22.48 14.05 8.81
C ALA A 199 -23.32 13.95 10.09
N ASP A 200 -23.88 12.77 10.34
CA ASP A 200 -24.67 12.48 11.53
C ASP A 200 -23.83 12.54 12.82
N ILE A 201 -22.62 11.96 12.80
CA ILE A 201 -21.67 12.05 13.91
C ILE A 201 -21.30 13.52 14.16
N GLY A 202 -21.07 14.31 13.11
CA GLY A 202 -20.79 15.74 13.22
C GLY A 202 -21.91 16.54 13.89
N MET A 203 -23.16 16.27 13.52
CA MET A 203 -24.32 16.90 14.17
C MET A 203 -24.44 16.51 15.64
N PHE A 204 -24.15 15.26 15.98
CA PHE A 204 -24.15 14.79 17.36
C PHE A 204 -23.06 15.47 18.20
N LEU A 205 -21.83 15.53 17.68
CA LEU A 205 -20.71 16.21 18.33
C LEU A 205 -21.00 17.70 18.55
N ASN A 206 -21.61 18.38 17.58
CA ASN A 206 -21.99 19.78 17.72
C ASN A 206 -23.01 20.00 18.86
N ARG A 207 -24.01 19.12 18.99
CA ARG A 207 -24.98 19.18 20.10
C ARG A 207 -24.32 18.96 21.45
N LEU A 208 -23.36 18.05 21.55
CA LEU A 208 -22.60 17.83 22.78
C LEU A 208 -21.72 19.03 23.14
N ALA A 209 -21.02 19.60 22.16
CA ALA A 209 -20.19 20.78 22.35
C ALA A 209 -21.02 21.98 22.83
N ALA A 210 -22.19 22.21 22.23
CA ALA A 210 -23.12 23.25 22.62
C ALA A 210 -23.81 23.02 23.98
N GLN A 211 -23.75 21.80 24.53
CA GLN A 211 -24.27 21.49 25.85
C GLN A 211 -23.19 21.63 26.95
N PHE A 212 -21.92 21.61 26.57
CA PHE A 212 -20.78 21.77 27.49
C PHE A 212 -20.30 23.22 27.65
N PHE A 213 -20.76 24.14 26.80
CA PHE A 213 -20.41 25.56 26.78
C PHE A 213 -21.66 26.42 26.98
#